data_AF-A0A017SJ97-F1
#
_entry.id   AF-A0A017SJ97-F1
#
_cell.length_a   1.000
_cell.length_b   1.000
_cell.length_c   1.000
_cell.angle_alpha   90.00
_cell.angle_beta   90.00
_cell.angle_gamma   90.00
#
_symmetry.space_group_name_H-M   'P 1'
#
loop_
_entity.id
_entity.type
_entity.pdbx_description
1 polymer ?
#
loop_
_entity_poly.entity_id
_entity_poly.type
_entity_poly.pdbx_seq_one_letter_code
_entity_poly.pdbx_strand_id
1 'polypeptide(L)'
;MNFYLRCNLLKCRTQLRERAVVTTSPRHIFCLHCAGKLDLLQCISGGRHCPACQSTLLNPDDAVSTILNPTENYKTSMLSRLDPNTIMECAGRKLVSWAYQTTQEMCVVSTGLGLNDSFYQEFLGKTLTEKYTTLNTQMDKVIQNANSEVSILQARLSDMQASQEQLQKKNQELFEMYRDKSKKFTQITNLYNLLKSRAMKSQMQTAASDSVSQALNSLGSRNEVSTSASNRPMSMARDPQSPSSKQYGNYLVNQEGVEQLHPYQRSGTGSSNGRKKDDIVTMPRQARS
;
A
#
# COMPACT_ATOMS: atom_id res chain seq x y z
N MET A 1 -36.89 0.25 -23.85
CA MET A 1 -37.28 -1.17 -23.67
C MET A 1 -38.69 -1.20 -23.14
N ASN A 2 -39.66 -1.68 -23.94
CA ASN A 2 -41.05 -1.77 -23.49
C ASN A 2 -41.28 -3.17 -22.89
N PHE A 3 -41.25 -3.27 -21.56
CA PHE A 3 -41.50 -4.51 -20.84
C PHE A 3 -43.01 -4.76 -20.75
N TYR A 4 -43.55 -5.43 -21.76
CA TYR A 4 -44.94 -5.84 -21.74
C TYR A 4 -45.11 -7.16 -20.97
N LEU A 5 -46.05 -7.17 -20.02
CA LEU A 5 -46.44 -8.40 -19.32
C LEU A 5 -47.04 -9.39 -20.34
N ARG A 6 -46.63 -10.66 -20.29
CA ARG A 6 -47.14 -11.73 -21.15
C ARG A 6 -47.81 -12.81 -20.31
N CYS A 7 -48.72 -13.56 -20.91
CA CYS A 7 -49.34 -14.71 -20.28
C CYS A 7 -48.27 -15.77 -19.93
N ASN A 8 -48.28 -16.24 -18.67
CA ASN A 8 -47.32 -17.23 -18.17
C ASN A 8 -47.67 -18.67 -18.61
N LEU A 9 -48.80 -18.88 -19.28
CA LEU A 9 -49.06 -20.14 -19.97
C LEU A 9 -48.14 -20.23 -21.20
N LEU A 10 -47.21 -21.20 -21.18
CA LEU A 10 -46.18 -21.38 -22.20
C LEU A 10 -46.71 -21.47 -23.64
N LYS A 11 -47.90 -22.08 -23.82
CA LYS A 11 -48.54 -22.21 -25.14
C LYS A 11 -49.20 -20.92 -25.65
N CYS A 12 -49.43 -19.93 -24.79
CA CYS A 12 -50.14 -18.70 -25.14
C CYS A 12 -49.18 -17.53 -25.31
N ARG A 13 -48.39 -17.20 -24.28
CA ARG A 13 -47.42 -16.07 -24.24
C ARG A 13 -47.94 -14.73 -24.81
N THR A 14 -49.26 -14.55 -24.91
CA THR A 14 -49.88 -13.35 -25.49
C THR A 14 -49.66 -12.16 -24.57
N GLN A 15 -49.46 -11.00 -25.17
CA GLN A 15 -49.29 -9.73 -24.47
C GLN A 15 -50.56 -9.35 -23.69
N LEU A 16 -50.39 -9.01 -22.42
CA LEU A 16 -51.45 -8.56 -21.53
C LEU A 16 -51.53 -7.03 -21.57
N ARG A 17 -52.73 -6.50 -21.82
CA ARG A 17 -52.94 -5.06 -22.02
C ARG A 17 -53.73 -4.43 -20.87
N GLU A 18 -54.97 -4.84 -20.68
CA GLU A 18 -55.88 -4.11 -19.78
C GLU A 18 -56.19 -4.88 -18.49
N ARG A 19 -56.46 -6.18 -18.60
CA ARG A 19 -56.84 -7.04 -17.49
C ARG A 19 -56.14 -8.39 -17.56
N ALA A 20 -55.81 -8.93 -16.40
CA ALA A 20 -55.21 -10.25 -16.28
C ALA A 20 -55.55 -10.89 -14.93
N VAL A 21 -55.47 -12.22 -14.87
CA VAL A 21 -55.61 -12.96 -13.62
C VAL A 21 -54.22 -13.20 -13.04
N VAL A 22 -53.99 -12.71 -11.83
CA VAL A 22 -52.73 -12.90 -11.10
C VAL A 22 -52.97 -13.93 -10.02
N THR A 23 -52.09 -14.91 -9.96
CA THR A 23 -52.03 -15.87 -8.86
C THR A 23 -51.12 -15.34 -7.77
N THR A 24 -51.57 -15.29 -6.52
CA THR A 24 -50.79 -14.70 -5.40
C THR A 24 -49.56 -15.52 -5.04
N SER A 25 -49.64 -16.84 -5.24
CA SER A 25 -48.65 -17.84 -4.84
C SER A 25 -48.40 -18.80 -6.00
N PRO A 26 -47.76 -18.36 -7.12
CA PRO A 26 -46.36 -17.91 -7.17
C PRO A 26 -46.17 -16.68 -8.08
N ARG A 27 -47.11 -15.74 -8.05
CA ARG A 27 -47.10 -14.50 -8.85
C ARG A 27 -47.08 -14.74 -10.36
N HIS A 28 -47.79 -15.78 -10.81
CA HIS A 28 -48.00 -15.98 -12.25
C HIS A 28 -49.19 -15.18 -12.76
N ILE A 29 -49.04 -14.61 -13.95
CA ILE A 29 -50.05 -13.77 -14.60
C ILE A 29 -50.58 -14.44 -15.88
N PHE A 30 -51.90 -14.48 -16.04
CA PHE A 30 -52.58 -15.13 -17.16
C PHE A 30 -53.56 -14.19 -17.85
N CYS A 31 -53.74 -14.34 -19.17
CA CYS A 31 -54.80 -13.62 -19.87
C CYS A 31 -56.17 -14.14 -19.46
N LEU A 32 -57.21 -13.30 -19.58
CA LEU A 32 -58.58 -13.68 -19.22
C LEU A 32 -59.06 -14.94 -19.96
N HIS A 33 -58.65 -15.11 -21.22
CA HIS A 33 -58.99 -16.28 -22.02
C HIS A 33 -58.41 -17.58 -21.45
N CYS A 34 -57.13 -17.57 -21.07
CA CYS A 34 -56.49 -18.73 -20.45
C CYS A 34 -57.02 -18.97 -19.04
N ALA A 35 -57.31 -17.92 -18.29
CA ALA A 35 -57.87 -18.04 -16.95
C ALA A 35 -59.28 -18.63 -16.96
N GLY A 36 -60.13 -18.24 -17.91
CA GLY A 36 -61.47 -18.80 -18.07
C GLY A 36 -61.46 -20.25 -18.56
N LYS A 37 -60.60 -20.59 -19.53
CA LYS A 37 -60.47 -21.98 -20.02
C LYS A 37 -59.95 -22.98 -18.99
N LEU A 38 -59.18 -22.49 -18.02
CA LEU A 38 -58.54 -23.31 -16.99
C LEU A 38 -59.24 -23.14 -15.63
N ASP A 39 -60.44 -22.57 -15.62
CA ASP A 39 -61.29 -22.38 -14.44
C ASP A 39 -60.57 -21.74 -13.23
N LEU A 40 -59.60 -20.85 -13.51
CA LEU A 40 -58.83 -20.17 -12.47
C LEU A 40 -59.68 -19.21 -11.62
N LEU A 41 -60.80 -18.75 -12.19
CA LEU A 41 -61.75 -17.84 -11.55
C LEU A 41 -62.97 -18.55 -10.95
N GLN A 42 -63.25 -19.81 -11.31
CA GLN A 42 -64.46 -20.53 -10.91
C GLN A 42 -64.11 -21.93 -10.42
N CYS A 43 -64.26 -22.20 -9.12
CA CYS A 43 -63.96 -23.51 -8.53
C CYS A 43 -65.16 -24.44 -8.73
N ILE A 44 -65.15 -25.30 -9.75
CA ILE A 44 -66.31 -26.16 -10.06
C ILE A 44 -66.20 -27.55 -9.44
N SER A 45 -65.03 -28.17 -9.32
CA SER A 45 -64.82 -29.42 -8.56
C SER A 45 -63.35 -29.81 -8.51
N GLY A 46 -62.75 -29.85 -7.31
CA GLY A 46 -61.32 -30.14 -7.12
C GLY A 46 -60.47 -28.87 -7.13
N GLY A 47 -59.55 -28.74 -6.17
CA GLY A 47 -58.80 -27.51 -5.89
C GLY A 47 -58.18 -26.84 -7.12
N ARG A 48 -58.11 -25.50 -7.11
CA ARG A 48 -57.49 -24.73 -8.19
C ARG A 48 -55.98 -24.97 -8.18
N HIS A 49 -55.40 -25.26 -9.34
CA HIS A 49 -53.94 -25.40 -9.49
C HIS A 49 -53.39 -24.37 -10.46
N CYS A 50 -52.22 -23.82 -10.17
CA CYS A 50 -51.56 -22.88 -11.06
C CYS A 50 -51.09 -23.59 -12.35
N PRO A 51 -51.50 -23.17 -13.56
CA PRO A 51 -51.14 -23.85 -14.81
C PRO A 51 -49.65 -23.78 -15.17
N ALA A 52 -48.88 -22.90 -14.50
CA ALA A 52 -47.47 -22.69 -14.78
C ALA A 52 -46.53 -23.49 -13.86
N CYS A 53 -46.91 -23.75 -12.61
CA CYS A 53 -46.06 -24.45 -11.62
C CYS A 53 -46.81 -25.49 -10.78
N GLN A 54 -48.10 -25.71 -11.06
CA GLN A 54 -48.98 -26.68 -10.42
C GLN A 54 -49.26 -26.46 -8.93
N SER A 55 -48.80 -25.36 -8.34
CA SER A 55 -49.10 -24.97 -6.96
C SER A 55 -50.61 -24.91 -6.69
N THR A 56 -51.05 -25.47 -5.57
CA THR A 56 -52.45 -25.45 -5.13
C THR A 56 -52.85 -24.06 -4.64
N LEU A 57 -53.96 -23.54 -5.15
CA LEU A 57 -54.56 -22.25 -4.84
C LEU A 57 -55.81 -22.50 -3.97
N LEU A 58 -55.63 -22.49 -2.65
CA LEU A 58 -56.64 -22.90 -1.68
C LEU A 58 -57.64 -21.77 -1.36
N ASN A 59 -57.20 -20.51 -1.42
CA ASN A 59 -58.01 -19.37 -1.01
C ASN A 59 -58.67 -18.68 -2.21
N PRO A 60 -59.91 -18.15 -2.09
CA PRO A 60 -60.58 -17.40 -3.16
C PRO A 60 -59.71 -16.27 -3.72
N ASP A 61 -58.97 -15.59 -2.84
CA ASP A 61 -58.04 -14.50 -3.17
C ASP A 61 -56.73 -14.94 -3.84
N ASP A 62 -56.51 -16.24 -4.01
CA ASP A 62 -55.28 -16.74 -4.63
C ASP A 62 -55.25 -16.56 -6.15
N ALA A 63 -56.38 -16.20 -6.76
CA ALA A 63 -56.50 -15.86 -8.18
C ALA A 63 -57.42 -14.65 -8.34
N VAL A 64 -56.82 -13.48 -8.57
CA VAL A 64 -57.55 -12.21 -8.66
C VAL A 64 -57.46 -11.64 -10.05
N SER A 65 -58.61 -11.22 -10.59
CA SER A 65 -58.65 -10.39 -11.79
C SER A 65 -58.18 -8.98 -11.45
N THR A 66 -57.09 -8.55 -12.07
CA THR A 66 -56.45 -7.25 -11.83
C THR A 66 -56.45 -6.41 -13.10
N ILE A 67 -56.58 -5.10 -12.91
CA ILE A 67 -56.42 -4.10 -13.98
C ILE A 67 -54.92 -3.76 -14.05
N LEU A 68 -54.31 -3.93 -15.21
CA LEU A 68 -52.87 -3.72 -15.39
C LEU A 68 -52.52 -2.25 -15.61
N ASN A 69 -53.46 -1.47 -16.14
CA ASN A 69 -53.31 -0.04 -16.38
C ASN A 69 -54.43 0.72 -15.65
N PRO A 70 -54.36 0.84 -14.31
CA PRO A 70 -55.30 1.67 -13.57
C PRO A 70 -55.16 3.15 -13.96
N THR A 71 -56.25 3.92 -13.86
CA THR A 71 -56.22 5.38 -14.06
C THR A 71 -55.41 6.07 -12.96
N GLU A 72 -54.85 7.26 -13.25
CA GLU A 72 -54.09 8.03 -12.26
C GLU A 72 -54.92 8.32 -11.00
N ASN A 73 -56.21 8.65 -11.15
CA ASN A 73 -57.11 8.87 -10.01
C ASN A 73 -57.30 7.60 -9.16
N TYR A 74 -57.33 6.42 -9.78
CA TYR A 74 -57.41 5.15 -9.05
C TYR A 74 -56.10 4.82 -8.32
N LYS A 75 -54.94 5.07 -8.95
CA LYS A 75 -53.63 4.93 -8.29
C LYS A 75 -53.53 5.83 -7.07
N THR A 76 -53.87 7.12 -7.22
CA THR A 76 -53.89 8.08 -6.11
C THR A 76 -54.85 7.63 -5.02
N SER A 77 -56.06 7.20 -5.35
CA SER A 77 -57.04 6.72 -4.36
C SER A 77 -56.56 5.49 -3.58
N MET A 78 -55.88 4.55 -4.24
CA MET A 78 -55.29 3.38 -3.58
C MET A 78 -54.09 3.75 -2.70
N LEU A 79 -53.19 4.58 -3.21
CA LEU A 79 -51.99 5.00 -2.46
C LEU A 79 -52.35 5.87 -1.24
N SER A 80 -53.36 6.74 -1.35
CA SER A 80 -53.83 7.57 -0.23
C SER A 80 -54.47 6.77 0.92
N ARG A 81 -54.82 5.50 0.69
CA ARG A 81 -55.42 4.62 1.71
C ARG A 81 -54.40 3.69 2.39
N LEU A 82 -53.14 3.72 1.97
CA LEU A 82 -52.07 2.86 2.48
C LEU A 82 -51.00 3.71 3.17
N ASP A 83 -50.38 3.17 4.21
CA ASP A 83 -49.23 3.82 4.84
C ASP A 83 -47.97 3.68 3.95
N PRO A 84 -47.01 4.62 4.05
CA PRO A 84 -45.79 4.58 3.25
C PRO A 84 -44.95 3.30 3.39
N ASN A 85 -44.94 2.66 4.57
CA ASN A 85 -44.16 1.44 4.78
C ASN A 85 -44.76 0.27 4.01
N THR A 86 -46.09 0.10 4.06
CA THR A 86 -46.82 -0.90 3.26
C THR A 86 -46.61 -0.69 1.77
N ILE A 87 -46.61 0.56 1.28
CA ILE A 87 -46.33 0.86 -0.14
C ILE A 87 -44.92 0.39 -0.54
N MET A 88 -43.91 0.69 0.27
CA MET A 88 -42.52 0.29 0.02
C MET A 88 -42.35 -1.23 0.07
N GLU A 89 -43.04 -1.91 0.98
CA GLU A 89 -43.04 -3.37 1.06
C GLU A 89 -43.67 -4.00 -0.20
N CYS A 90 -44.80 -3.48 -0.65
CA CYS A 90 -45.44 -3.90 -1.90
C CYS A 90 -44.51 -3.69 -3.11
N ALA A 91 -43.84 -2.54 -3.18
CA ALA A 91 -42.88 -2.23 -4.23
C ALA A 91 -41.67 -3.20 -4.19
N GLY A 92 -41.10 -3.46 -3.02
CA GLY A 92 -40.01 -4.42 -2.85
C GLY A 92 -40.39 -5.83 -3.27
N ARG A 93 -41.56 -6.32 -2.83
CA ARG A 93 -42.10 -7.62 -3.24
C ARG A 93 -42.30 -7.69 -4.77
N LYS A 94 -42.80 -6.62 -5.40
CA LYS A 94 -42.97 -6.54 -6.86
C LYS A 94 -41.63 -6.57 -7.59
N LEU A 95 -40.64 -5.83 -7.11
CA LEU A 95 -39.29 -5.79 -7.70
C LEU A 95 -38.60 -7.15 -7.64
N VAL A 96 -38.64 -7.82 -6.49
CA VAL A 96 -38.07 -9.18 -6.34
C VAL A 96 -38.77 -10.16 -7.28
N SER A 97 -40.10 -10.09 -7.38
CA SER A 97 -40.87 -10.90 -8.32
C SER A 97 -40.47 -10.64 -9.77
N TRP A 98 -40.26 -9.37 -10.12
CA TRP A 98 -39.91 -8.96 -11.47
C TRP A 98 -38.49 -9.39 -11.83
N ALA A 99 -37.54 -9.26 -10.90
CA ALA A 99 -36.19 -9.76 -11.07
C ALA A 99 -36.19 -11.27 -11.31
N TYR A 100 -36.89 -12.03 -10.47
CA TYR A 100 -37.03 -13.47 -10.62
C TYR A 100 -37.66 -13.86 -11.96
N GLN A 101 -38.77 -13.22 -12.34
CA GLN A 101 -39.44 -13.49 -13.62
C GLN A 101 -38.57 -13.11 -14.82
N THR A 102 -37.83 -12.00 -14.76
CA THR A 102 -36.91 -11.57 -15.83
C THR A 102 -35.74 -12.54 -15.97
N THR A 103 -35.14 -12.97 -14.87
CA THR A 103 -34.07 -13.98 -14.86
C THR A 103 -34.58 -15.33 -15.36
N GLN A 104 -35.78 -15.75 -14.94
CA GLN A 104 -36.39 -16.98 -15.45
C GLN A 104 -36.78 -16.88 -16.92
N GLU A 105 -37.32 -15.78 -17.41
CA GLU A 105 -37.62 -15.62 -18.83
C GLU A 105 -36.33 -15.60 -19.67
N MET A 106 -35.22 -15.07 -19.13
CA MET A 106 -33.90 -15.16 -19.76
C MET A 106 -33.31 -16.58 -19.75
N CYS A 107 -33.70 -17.45 -18.79
CA CYS A 107 -33.13 -18.80 -18.63
C CYS A 107 -34.02 -19.92 -19.19
N VAL A 108 -35.34 -19.80 -19.07
CA VAL A 108 -36.35 -20.79 -19.50
C VAL A 108 -36.67 -20.67 -20.99
N VAL A 109 -36.62 -19.47 -21.57
CA VAL A 109 -36.73 -19.31 -23.04
C VAL A 109 -35.58 -20.03 -23.76
N SER A 110 -34.46 -20.27 -23.08
CA SER A 110 -33.27 -20.98 -23.58
C SER A 110 -33.44 -22.50 -23.70
N THR A 111 -34.52 -23.09 -23.17
CA THR A 111 -34.77 -24.54 -23.28
C THR A 111 -35.88 -24.92 -24.25
N GLY A 112 -36.66 -23.95 -24.75
CA GLY A 112 -37.90 -24.22 -25.48
C GLY A 112 -37.95 -23.80 -26.96
N LEU A 113 -37.22 -22.77 -27.39
CA LEU A 113 -37.28 -22.26 -28.77
C LEU A 113 -35.93 -21.64 -29.15
N GLY A 114 -35.15 -22.34 -29.98
CA GLY A 114 -33.80 -21.97 -30.45
C GLY A 114 -33.71 -20.74 -31.35
N LEU A 115 -34.50 -19.70 -31.11
CA LEU A 115 -34.48 -18.43 -31.85
C LEU A 115 -33.99 -17.24 -31.00
N ASN A 116 -33.73 -17.42 -29.69
CA ASN A 116 -33.22 -16.38 -28.79
C ASN A 116 -31.84 -16.67 -28.17
N ASP A 117 -31.20 -17.77 -28.59
CA ASP A 117 -29.88 -18.19 -28.09
C ASP A 117 -28.80 -17.12 -28.36
N SER A 118 -28.91 -16.42 -29.51
CA SER A 118 -27.96 -15.37 -29.91
C SER A 118 -27.84 -14.23 -28.89
N PHE A 119 -28.93 -13.75 -28.29
CA PHE A 119 -28.86 -12.58 -27.39
C PHE A 119 -28.26 -12.92 -26.03
N TYR A 120 -28.60 -14.10 -25.49
CA TYR A 120 -28.04 -14.57 -24.22
C TYR A 120 -26.57 -14.97 -24.40
N GLN A 121 -26.24 -15.68 -25.48
CA GLN A 121 -24.86 -15.99 -25.84
C GLN A 121 -24.05 -14.72 -26.10
N GLU A 122 -24.62 -13.71 -26.77
CA GLU A 122 -23.98 -12.42 -26.99
C GLU A 122 -23.77 -11.64 -25.68
N PHE A 123 -24.75 -11.64 -24.77
CA PHE A 123 -24.61 -11.01 -23.46
C PHE A 123 -23.50 -11.68 -22.63
N LEU A 124 -23.52 -13.01 -22.53
CA LEU A 124 -22.46 -13.78 -21.86
C LEU A 124 -21.09 -13.53 -22.51
N GLY A 125 -21.04 -13.54 -23.85
CA GLY A 125 -19.83 -13.27 -24.61
C GLY A 125 -19.28 -11.87 -24.35
N LYS A 126 -20.15 -10.85 -24.34
CA LYS A 126 -19.80 -9.46 -24.02
C LYS A 126 -19.28 -9.32 -22.59
N THR A 127 -19.99 -9.86 -21.60
CA THR A 127 -19.56 -9.80 -20.20
C THR A 127 -18.23 -10.54 -19.98
N LEU A 128 -18.04 -11.70 -20.62
CA LEU A 128 -16.79 -12.45 -20.52
C LEU A 128 -15.64 -11.69 -21.19
N THR A 129 -15.89 -11.13 -22.37
CA THR A 129 -14.92 -10.31 -23.11
C THR A 129 -14.53 -9.08 -22.31
N GLU A 130 -15.49 -8.37 -21.71
CA GLU A 130 -15.24 -7.19 -20.87
C GLU A 130 -14.40 -7.52 -19.63
N LYS A 131 -14.67 -8.66 -18.97
CA LYS A 131 -13.84 -9.14 -17.86
C LYS A 131 -12.42 -9.49 -18.32
N TYR A 132 -12.30 -10.17 -19.46
CA TYR A 132 -11.01 -10.53 -20.04
C TYR A 132 -10.20 -9.28 -20.43
N THR A 133 -10.79 -8.31 -21.11
CA THR A 133 -10.11 -7.06 -21.49
C THR A 133 -9.72 -6.25 -20.26
N THR A 134 -10.58 -6.17 -19.24
CA THR A 134 -10.25 -5.51 -17.97
C THR A 134 -9.04 -6.19 -17.31
N LEU A 135 -9.03 -7.52 -17.23
CA LEU A 135 -7.93 -8.26 -16.63
C LEU A 135 -6.64 -8.10 -17.45
N ASN A 136 -6.72 -8.18 -18.78
CA ASN A 136 -5.58 -7.99 -19.68
C ASN A 136 -4.97 -6.61 -19.51
N THR A 137 -5.79 -5.55 -19.47
CA THR A 137 -5.30 -4.19 -19.26
C THR A 137 -4.70 -3.99 -17.86
N GLN A 138 -5.20 -4.67 -16.83
CA GLN A 138 -4.57 -4.68 -15.51
C GLN A 138 -3.21 -5.37 -15.55
N MET A 139 -3.09 -6.50 -16.23
CA MET A 139 -1.83 -7.22 -16.41
C MET A 139 -0.80 -6.37 -17.16
N ASP A 140 -1.20 -5.72 -18.26
CA ASP A 140 -0.32 -4.82 -19.02
C ASP A 140 0.18 -3.65 -18.16
N LYS A 141 -0.69 -3.08 -17.31
CA LYS A 141 -0.30 -2.03 -16.36
C LYS A 141 0.72 -2.52 -15.34
N VAL A 142 0.53 -3.72 -14.78
CA VAL A 142 1.49 -4.30 -13.82
C VAL A 142 2.84 -4.52 -14.49
N ILE A 143 2.86 -5.05 -15.71
CA ILE A 143 4.09 -5.25 -16.49
C ILE A 143 4.80 -3.91 -16.76
N GLN A 144 4.06 -2.89 -17.22
CA GLN A 144 4.63 -1.57 -17.49
C GLN A 144 5.19 -0.91 -16.23
N ASN A 145 4.45 -0.98 -15.11
CA ASN A 145 4.90 -0.43 -13.84
C ASN A 145 6.17 -1.14 -13.34
N ALA A 146 6.20 -2.47 -13.37
CA ALA A 146 7.37 -3.24 -12.96
C ALA A 146 8.60 -2.92 -13.84
N ASN A 147 8.42 -2.84 -15.16
CA ASN A 147 9.50 -2.47 -16.07
C ASN A 147 10.03 -1.05 -15.80
N SER A 148 9.13 -0.10 -15.51
CA SER A 148 9.52 1.27 -15.16
C SER A 148 10.31 1.33 -13.85
N GLU A 149 9.92 0.55 -12.84
CA GLU A 149 10.61 0.46 -11.56
C GLU A 149 11.99 -0.18 -11.72
N VAL A 150 12.10 -1.25 -12.52
CA VAL A 150 13.38 -1.87 -12.87
C VAL A 150 14.31 -0.85 -13.53
N SER A 151 13.81 -0.06 -14.49
CA SER A 151 14.63 0.99 -15.13
C SER A 151 15.10 2.06 -14.14
N ILE A 152 14.24 2.49 -13.21
CA ILE A 152 14.61 3.46 -12.17
C ILE A 152 15.67 2.89 -11.23
N LEU A 153 15.50 1.65 -10.79
CA LEU A 153 16.46 0.98 -9.90
C LEU A 153 17.80 0.75 -10.59
N GLN A 154 17.80 0.36 -11.87
CA GLN A 154 19.02 0.22 -12.67
C GLN A 154 19.76 1.55 -12.81
N ALA A 155 19.05 2.65 -13.08
CA ALA A 155 19.66 3.98 -13.15
C ALA A 155 20.29 4.37 -11.79
N ARG A 156 19.57 4.14 -10.69
CA ARG A 156 20.08 4.43 -9.34
C ARG A 156 21.30 3.58 -8.96
N LEU A 157 21.31 2.30 -9.35
CA LEU A 157 22.46 1.42 -9.16
C LEU A 157 23.68 1.93 -9.93
N SER A 158 23.49 2.32 -11.20
CA SER A 158 24.55 2.90 -12.02
C SER A 158 25.13 4.19 -11.40
N ASP A 159 24.27 5.09 -10.93
CA ASP A 159 24.69 6.33 -10.27
C ASP A 159 25.46 6.07 -8.97
N MET A 160 24.97 5.14 -8.14
CA MET A 160 25.67 4.74 -6.91
C MET A 160 27.02 4.10 -7.20
N GLN A 161 27.11 3.26 -8.23
CA GLN A 161 28.37 2.65 -8.63
C GLN A 161 29.38 3.69 -9.09
N ALA A 162 28.97 4.66 -9.91
CA ALA A 162 29.83 5.76 -10.33
C ALA A 162 30.30 6.61 -9.13
N SER A 163 29.42 6.88 -8.16
CA SER A 163 29.78 7.60 -6.93
C SER A 163 30.79 6.82 -6.08
N GLN A 164 30.61 5.49 -5.95
CA GLN A 164 31.52 4.62 -5.24
C GLN A 164 32.92 4.61 -5.89
N GLU A 165 33.00 4.47 -7.22
CA GLU A 165 34.26 4.53 -7.95
C GLU A 165 34.96 5.87 -7.76
N GLN A 166 34.21 6.98 -7.78
CA GLN A 166 34.75 8.32 -7.52
C GLN A 166 35.31 8.45 -6.09
N LEU A 167 34.61 7.92 -5.09
CA LEU A 167 35.06 7.93 -3.70
C LEU A 167 36.31 7.06 -3.51
N GLN A 168 36.36 5.88 -4.13
CA GLN A 168 37.52 5.01 -4.10
C GLN A 168 38.75 5.70 -4.70
N LYS A 169 38.58 6.38 -5.85
CA LYS A 169 39.66 7.15 -6.47
C LYS A 169 40.17 8.27 -5.55
N LYS A 170 39.27 9.05 -4.96
CA LYS A 170 39.65 10.11 -3.99
C LYS A 170 40.36 9.55 -2.75
N ASN A 171 39.95 8.39 -2.26
CA ASN A 171 40.58 7.75 -1.12
C ASN A 171 42.01 7.29 -1.48
N GLN A 172 42.20 6.72 -2.67
CA GLN A 172 43.51 6.36 -3.18
C GLN A 172 44.43 7.58 -3.31
N GLU A 173 43.93 8.69 -3.87
CA GLU A 173 44.68 9.96 -3.97
C GLU A 173 45.08 10.49 -2.58
N LEU A 174 44.15 10.46 -1.61
CA LEU A 174 44.43 10.85 -0.22
C LEU A 174 45.49 9.95 0.43
N PHE A 175 45.42 8.64 0.20
CA PHE A 175 46.38 7.68 0.71
C PHE A 175 47.79 7.95 0.17
N GLU A 176 47.91 8.24 -1.12
CA GLU A 176 49.18 8.59 -1.76
C GLU A 176 49.77 9.89 -1.20
N MET A 177 48.94 10.94 -1.07
CA MET A 177 49.35 12.20 -0.45
C MET A 177 49.79 12.02 1.00
N TYR A 178 49.07 11.20 1.77
CA TYR A 178 49.44 10.89 3.16
C TYR A 178 50.78 10.16 3.23
N ARG A 179 50.98 9.15 2.36
CA ARG A 179 52.24 8.41 2.28
C ARG A 179 53.41 9.34 1.97
N ASP A 180 53.25 10.26 1.03
CA ASP A 180 54.30 11.21 0.67
C ASP A 180 54.55 12.25 1.78
N LYS A 181 53.51 12.70 2.48
CA LYS A 181 53.64 13.55 3.67
C LYS A 181 54.39 12.82 4.80
N SER A 182 54.10 11.55 5.03
CA SER A 182 54.80 10.71 6.01
C SER A 182 56.29 10.52 5.69
N LYS A 183 56.63 10.31 4.41
CA LYS A 183 58.03 10.27 3.95
C LYS A 183 58.76 11.58 4.22
N LYS A 184 58.16 12.72 3.84
CA LYS A 184 58.74 14.05 4.08
C LYS A 184 58.89 14.34 5.57
N PHE A 185 57.89 13.98 6.37
CA PHE A 185 57.95 14.12 7.83
C PHE A 185 59.14 13.32 8.41
N THR A 186 59.30 12.06 8.02
CA THR A 186 60.42 11.22 8.44
C THR A 186 61.77 11.84 8.08
N GLN A 187 61.92 12.39 6.87
CA GLN A 187 63.14 13.09 6.44
C GLN A 187 63.45 14.31 7.33
N ILE A 188 62.43 15.14 7.62
CA ILE A 188 62.58 16.32 8.49
C ILE A 188 62.94 15.90 9.92
N THR A 189 62.27 14.88 10.47
CA THR A 189 62.58 14.35 11.81
C THR A 189 64.02 13.87 11.91
N ASN A 190 64.51 13.14 10.91
CA ASN A 190 65.91 12.68 10.87
C ASN A 190 66.89 13.85 10.83
N LEU A 191 66.64 14.86 9.98
CA LEU A 191 67.49 16.05 9.89
C LEU A 191 67.48 16.84 11.20
N TYR A 192 66.31 17.02 11.82
CA TYR A 192 66.18 17.68 13.12
C TYR A 192 66.97 16.96 14.20
N ASN A 193 66.87 15.63 14.29
CA ASN A 193 67.62 14.82 15.25
C ASN A 193 69.13 14.92 15.03
N LEU A 194 69.57 14.94 13.76
CA LEU A 194 70.97 15.13 13.41
C LEU A 194 71.49 16.49 13.88
N LEU A 195 70.77 17.57 13.57
CA LEU A 195 71.13 18.93 14.01
C LEU A 195 71.13 19.07 15.54
N LYS A 196 70.12 18.50 16.22
CA LYS A 196 70.03 18.48 17.68
C LYS A 196 71.22 17.76 18.31
N SER A 197 71.59 16.59 17.81
CA SER A 197 72.75 15.84 18.30
C SER A 197 74.06 16.61 18.12
N ARG A 198 74.22 17.31 16.98
CA ARG A 198 75.39 18.16 16.70
C ARG A 198 75.48 19.34 17.66
N ALA A 199 74.38 20.04 17.90
CA ALA A 199 74.33 21.15 18.84
C ALA A 199 74.66 20.68 20.27
N MET A 200 74.10 19.55 20.72
CA MET A 200 74.41 18.97 22.03
C MET A 200 75.88 18.56 22.15
N LYS A 201 76.45 17.94 21.10
CA LYS A 201 77.88 17.59 21.07
C LYS A 201 78.77 18.83 21.13
N SER A 202 78.43 19.88 20.39
CA SER A 202 79.16 21.15 20.40
C SER A 202 79.11 21.81 21.79
N GLN A 203 77.94 21.87 22.42
CA GLN A 203 77.78 22.40 23.78
C GLN A 203 78.59 21.59 24.80
N MET A 204 78.58 20.25 24.70
CA MET A 204 79.38 19.38 25.56
C MET A 204 80.89 19.61 25.37
N GLN A 205 81.36 19.78 24.13
CA GLN A 205 82.77 20.10 23.85
C GLN A 205 83.17 21.46 24.41
N THR A 206 82.33 22.50 24.26
CA THR A 206 82.59 23.81 24.84
C THR A 206 82.62 23.76 26.37
N ALA A 207 81.64 23.13 27.01
CA ALA A 207 81.61 22.97 28.47
C ALA A 207 82.78 22.13 29.01
N ALA A 208 83.20 21.10 28.29
CA ALA A 208 84.39 20.31 28.64
C ALA A 208 85.67 21.13 28.49
N SER A 209 85.82 21.91 27.41
CA SER A 209 86.94 22.83 27.22
C SER A 209 86.99 23.91 28.29
N ASP A 210 85.83 24.46 28.68
CA ASP A 210 85.72 25.43 29.77
C ASP A 210 86.05 24.79 31.11
N SER A 211 85.64 23.54 31.34
CA SER A 211 85.99 22.79 32.56
C SER A 211 87.49 22.48 32.63
N VAL A 212 88.13 22.13 31.51
CA VAL A 212 89.59 21.96 31.43
C VAL A 212 90.30 23.29 31.65
N SER A 213 89.78 24.37 31.06
CA SER A 213 90.33 25.73 31.26
C SER A 213 90.17 26.19 32.72
N GLN A 214 89.03 25.92 33.35
CA GLN A 214 88.80 26.15 34.78
C GLN A 214 89.74 25.29 35.63
N ALA A 215 89.92 24.01 35.32
CA ALA A 215 90.84 23.13 36.05
C ALA A 215 92.29 23.59 35.92
N LEU A 216 92.73 24.04 34.73
CA LEU A 216 94.05 24.61 34.51
C LEU A 216 94.22 25.95 35.25
N ASN A 217 93.19 26.79 35.30
CA ASN A 217 93.20 28.03 36.08
C ASN A 217 93.18 27.77 37.60
N SER A 218 92.47 26.74 38.05
CA SER A 218 92.47 26.29 39.44
C SER A 218 93.76 25.59 39.86
N LEU A 219 94.51 24.98 38.92
CA LEU A 219 95.87 24.48 39.17
C LEU A 219 96.89 25.60 39.43
N GLY A 220 96.55 26.85 39.13
CA GLY A 220 97.30 28.06 39.52
C GLY A 220 96.96 28.61 40.92
N SER A 221 95.98 28.04 41.64
CA SER A 221 95.61 28.48 43.00
C SER A 221 95.18 27.28 43.84
N ARG A 222 96.10 26.78 44.67
CA ARG A 222 95.89 25.60 45.51
C ARG A 222 95.25 25.96 46.85
N ASN A 223 94.46 24.99 47.36
CA ASN A 223 93.91 24.75 48.72
C ASN A 223 92.39 25.03 48.82
N GLU A 224 91.54 24.21 49.43
CA GLU A 224 91.66 22.92 50.14
C GLU A 224 90.28 22.23 50.25
N VAL A 225 90.30 20.89 50.26
CA VAL A 225 89.49 19.86 50.98
C VAL A 225 88.09 20.21 51.54
N SER A 226 87.07 19.40 51.21
CA SER A 226 86.37 18.51 52.19
C SER A 226 85.19 17.72 51.64
N THR A 227 85.05 16.53 52.23
CA THR A 227 84.16 15.38 52.05
C THR A 227 82.68 15.57 52.36
N SER A 228 81.79 14.84 51.68
CA SER A 228 80.90 13.83 52.30
C SER A 228 79.91 13.21 51.30
N ALA A 229 79.59 11.94 51.56
CA ALA A 229 78.80 11.03 50.73
C ALA A 229 77.30 11.06 51.06
N SER A 230 76.44 10.72 50.11
CA SER A 230 75.23 9.91 50.38
C SER A 230 74.63 9.27 49.12
N ASN A 231 74.31 7.99 49.28
CA ASN A 231 73.54 7.06 48.45
C ASN A 231 72.09 7.58 48.17
N ARG A 232 71.22 7.11 47.25
CA ARG A 232 70.93 5.80 46.62
C ARG A 232 69.87 6.04 45.47
N PRO A 233 69.17 5.05 44.83
CA PRO A 233 69.01 4.97 43.37
C PRO A 233 67.53 5.00 42.88
N MET A 234 67.26 4.95 41.55
CA MET A 234 66.08 4.23 41.03
C MET A 234 66.24 3.75 39.57
N SER A 235 66.05 2.45 39.44
CA SER A 235 65.61 1.61 38.31
C SER A 235 64.32 2.16 37.63
N MET A 236 63.83 1.81 36.43
CA MET A 236 63.86 0.61 35.59
C MET A 236 63.57 0.96 34.11
N ALA A 237 63.97 0.04 33.24
CA ALA A 237 63.57 -0.08 31.83
C ALA A 237 62.07 -0.29 31.60
N ARG A 238 61.58 0.07 30.40
CA ARG A 238 60.58 -0.72 29.66
C ARG A 238 60.48 -0.34 28.19
N ASP A 239 60.65 -1.35 27.33
CA ASP A 239 60.22 -1.37 25.93
C ASP A 239 58.69 -1.22 25.80
N PRO A 240 58.16 -0.64 24.72
CA PRO A 240 56.76 -0.76 24.35
C PRO A 240 56.55 -2.00 23.46
N GLN A 241 55.84 -3.00 24.00
CA GLN A 241 55.19 -4.04 23.20
C GLN A 241 53.93 -3.50 22.50
N SER A 242 53.79 -3.89 21.25
CA SER A 242 52.61 -3.76 20.38
C SER A 242 51.42 -4.60 20.89
N PRO A 243 50.15 -4.17 20.73
CA PRO A 243 49.00 -5.05 20.84
C PRO A 243 48.42 -5.42 19.45
N SER A 244 48.41 -6.74 19.24
CA SER A 244 47.68 -7.47 18.20
C SER A 244 46.17 -7.23 18.18
N SER A 245 45.64 -7.25 16.96
CA SER A 245 44.51 -8.05 16.46
C SER A 245 43.34 -8.31 17.42
N LYS A 246 42.19 -7.68 17.14
CA LYS A 246 40.88 -8.09 17.68
C LYS A 246 40.14 -8.94 16.64
N GLN A 247 39.86 -10.18 17.03
CA GLN A 247 38.97 -11.13 16.38
C GLN A 247 37.56 -10.57 16.25
N TYR A 248 36.95 -10.82 15.08
CA TYR A 248 35.52 -10.66 14.84
C TYR A 248 34.76 -11.78 15.56
N GLY A 249 33.82 -11.38 16.42
CA GLY A 249 32.90 -12.27 17.12
C GLY A 249 31.75 -12.72 16.21
N ASN A 250 31.34 -13.96 16.45
CA ASN A 250 30.32 -14.72 15.74
C ASN A 250 28.92 -14.06 15.77
N TYR A 251 28.20 -14.19 14.66
CA TYR A 251 26.76 -13.91 14.55
C TYR A 251 25.95 -15.01 15.24
N LEU A 252 25.04 -14.63 16.15
CA LEU A 252 23.93 -15.46 16.59
C LEU A 252 22.65 -14.87 16.00
N VAL A 253 22.03 -15.61 15.09
CA VAL A 253 20.67 -15.38 14.58
C VAL A 253 19.68 -15.74 15.69
N ASN A 254 18.73 -14.85 15.98
CA ASN A 254 17.50 -15.24 16.66
C ASN A 254 16.29 -14.57 15.99
N GLN A 255 15.23 -15.37 15.91
CA GLN A 255 13.95 -15.11 15.26
C GLN A 255 13.12 -14.05 16.00
N GLU A 256 12.22 -13.42 15.26
CA GLU A 256 11.15 -12.48 15.68
C GLU A 256 11.54 -11.01 15.78
N GLY A 257 10.94 -10.21 14.89
CA GLY A 257 11.38 -8.87 14.56
C GLY A 257 10.83 -7.78 15.47
N VAL A 258 11.69 -6.80 15.76
CA VAL A 258 11.44 -5.35 15.74
C VAL A 258 12.81 -4.67 15.60
N GLU A 259 13.01 -3.78 14.62
CA GLU A 259 14.26 -3.03 14.46
C GLU A 259 14.50 -2.09 15.66
N GLN A 260 15.58 -2.29 16.42
CA GLN A 260 16.09 -1.30 17.38
C GLN A 260 17.22 -0.50 16.73
N LEU A 261 16.97 0.79 16.50
CA LEU A 261 17.96 1.75 16.00
C LEU A 261 18.83 2.29 17.15
N HIS A 262 20.12 2.50 16.86
CA HIS A 262 21.17 2.88 17.83
C HIS A 262 21.11 4.36 18.31
N PRO A 263 21.65 4.67 19.51
CA PRO A 263 21.37 5.91 20.28
C PRO A 263 22.01 7.23 19.81
N TYR A 264 22.62 7.31 18.62
CA TYR A 264 23.38 8.51 18.18
C TYR A 264 22.70 9.37 17.11
N GLN A 265 21.45 9.09 16.74
CA GLN A 265 20.63 10.00 15.93
C GLN A 265 19.68 10.83 16.80
N ARG A 266 20.22 11.85 17.46
CA ARG A 266 19.39 12.94 18.04
C ARG A 266 20.15 14.25 17.98
N SER A 267 19.82 15.10 17.00
CA SER A 267 19.85 16.57 17.07
C SER A 267 19.43 17.17 15.73
N GLY A 268 18.42 18.04 15.72
CA GLY A 268 18.16 18.92 14.57
C GLY A 268 16.70 19.33 14.32
N THR A 269 16.21 20.30 15.09
CA THR A 269 15.26 21.38 14.70
C THR A 269 13.89 21.03 14.11
N GLY A 270 12.85 21.11 14.95
CA GLY A 270 11.46 21.32 14.52
C GLY A 270 11.18 22.81 14.28
N SER A 271 10.68 23.14 13.08
CA SER A 271 10.15 24.47 12.74
C SER A 271 8.68 24.30 12.37
N SER A 272 7.79 24.78 13.25
CA SER A 272 6.34 24.78 13.06
C SER A 272 5.90 26.09 12.40
N ASN A 273 5.61 26.08 11.11
CA ASN A 273 4.88 27.15 10.44
C ASN A 273 3.39 26.79 10.38
N GLY A 274 2.62 27.30 11.35
CA GLY A 274 1.17 27.29 11.31
C GLY A 274 0.65 28.37 10.36
N ARG A 275 0.17 27.98 9.17
CA ARG A 275 -0.65 28.85 8.31
C ARG A 275 -2.12 28.64 8.64
N LYS A 276 -2.73 29.67 9.24
CA LYS A 276 -4.18 29.87 9.26
C LYS A 276 -4.66 30.11 7.83
N LYS A 277 -5.74 29.45 7.43
CA LYS A 277 -6.54 29.82 6.27
C LYS A 277 -7.99 29.84 6.72
N ASP A 278 -8.55 31.04 6.77
CA ASP A 278 -9.97 31.31 6.96
C ASP A 278 -10.73 30.84 5.73
N ASP A 279 -11.73 29.97 5.91
CA ASP A 279 -12.78 29.73 4.92
C ASP A 279 -14.10 30.27 5.47
N ILE A 280 -14.47 31.45 4.96
CA ILE A 280 -15.81 32.03 5.01
C ILE A 280 -16.71 31.16 4.12
N VAL A 281 -17.69 30.48 4.72
CA VAL A 281 -18.82 29.90 3.98
C VAL A 281 -20.05 30.75 4.24
N THR A 282 -20.44 31.50 3.21
CA THR A 282 -21.67 32.26 3.10
C THR A 282 -22.88 31.32 3.02
N MET A 283 -23.82 31.44 3.96
CA MET A 283 -25.15 30.83 3.90
C MET A 283 -26.12 31.77 3.13
N PRO A 284 -26.97 31.26 2.23
CA PRO A 284 -28.02 32.07 1.61
C PRO A 284 -29.22 32.22 2.56
N ARG A 285 -29.67 33.48 2.75
CA ARG A 285 -30.94 33.79 3.43
C ARG A 285 -32.11 33.61 2.46
N GLN A 286 -33.10 32.82 2.89
CA GLN A 286 -34.43 32.78 2.30
C GLN A 286 -35.13 34.12 2.52
N ALA A 287 -35.63 34.73 1.44
CA ALA A 287 -36.54 35.86 1.50
C ALA A 287 -37.96 35.34 1.82
N ARG A 288 -38.54 35.85 2.90
CA ARG A 288 -39.98 35.87 3.15
C ARG A 288 -40.50 37.25 2.77
N SER A 289 -41.35 37.32 1.76
CA SER A 289 -42.56 38.15 1.64
C SER A 289 -43.21 37.82 0.30
#